data_AF-A0A257L0S2-F1
#
_entry.id   AF-A0A257L0S2-F1
#
_cell.length_a   1.000
_cell.length_b   1.000
_cell.length_c   1.000
_cell.angle_alpha   90.00
_cell.angle_beta   90.00
_cell.angle_gamma   90.00
#
_symmetry.space_group_name_H-M   'P 1'
#
loop_
_entity.id
_entity.type
_entity.pdbx_description
1 polymer ?
#
loop_
_entity_poly.entity_id
_entity_poly.type
_entity_poly.pdbx_seq_one_letter_code
_entity_poly.pdbx_strand_id
1 'polypeptide(L)'
;MIKDLSLSLLNSYKSAINSYDEVLDLKGQVKPYWKSLFDTLETVGLDGLELRNKEIIEKLKENGVTYNVYNSENGANRAWKLDPIPFLIHEKEWQTIEKGIKQRAHLLDLILKDIYGPQLLIKNAIIPAELVFDNTGFMLPCFDLKQKLKNQLIMYACDMARGPDGKMWLLDNRTQSPSGSGYALENRTVMAKVFPELNKNIYRNRLSPYFNHLQQTVATLGNISNENPNVVFLTPGPGNETYFEHVYLSSYLGYTLVQGSD
;
A
#
# COMPACT_ATOMS: atom_id res chain seq x y z
N MET A 1 35.91 38.38 2.81
CA MET A 1 34.52 38.62 2.33
C MET A 1 33.98 37.27 1.88
N ILE A 2 33.58 36.45 2.85
CA ILE A 2 33.08 35.09 2.61
C ILE A 2 31.61 35.27 2.24
N LYS A 3 31.28 35.06 0.96
CA LYS A 3 29.90 35.06 0.48
C LYS A 3 29.22 33.84 1.11
N ASP A 4 28.26 34.14 1.97
CA ASP A 4 27.34 33.20 2.59
C ASP A 4 26.69 32.33 1.49
N LEU A 5 27.11 31.06 1.43
CA LEU A 5 26.67 30.06 0.46
C LEU A 5 25.79 29.04 1.17
N SER A 6 24.86 29.51 2.01
CA SER A 6 23.70 28.70 2.38
C SER A 6 22.78 28.63 1.17
N LEU A 7 23.09 27.70 0.25
CA LEU A 7 22.10 27.22 -0.70
C LEU A 7 20.92 26.69 0.11
N SER A 8 19.85 27.49 0.21
CA SER A 8 18.57 27.05 0.76
C SER A 8 18.24 25.70 0.12
N LEU A 9 17.93 24.70 0.96
CA LEU A 9 17.57 23.33 0.53
C LEU A 9 16.54 23.37 -0.61
N LEU A 10 15.58 24.30 -0.52
CA LEU A 10 14.55 24.54 -1.51
C LEU A 10 15.10 25.01 -2.87
N ASN A 11 16.16 25.83 -2.89
CA ASN A 11 16.79 26.28 -4.13
C ASN A 11 17.56 25.15 -4.82
N SER A 12 18.25 24.30 -4.07
CA SER A 12 18.89 23.09 -4.60
C SER A 12 17.85 22.13 -5.18
N TYR A 13 16.75 21.90 -4.44
CA TYR A 13 15.62 21.06 -4.88
C TYR A 13 15.02 21.56 -6.21
N LYS A 14 14.75 22.86 -6.32
CA LYS A 14 14.22 23.50 -7.54
C LYS A 14 15.08 23.26 -8.78
N SER A 15 16.40 23.24 -8.62
CA SER A 15 17.32 23.13 -9.76
C SER A 15 17.35 21.74 -10.40
N ALA A 16 16.85 20.71 -9.70
CA ALA A 16 16.84 19.32 -10.17
C ALA A 16 15.54 18.92 -10.90
N ILE A 17 14.53 19.80 -10.95
CA ILE A 17 13.18 19.47 -11.43
C ILE A 17 13.00 19.89 -12.88
N ASN A 18 12.59 18.93 -13.72
CA ASN A 18 12.32 19.12 -15.15
C ASN A 18 10.90 18.70 -15.58
N SER A 19 10.06 18.26 -14.64
CA SER A 19 8.71 17.74 -14.89
C SER A 19 7.77 18.08 -13.72
N TYR A 20 6.56 17.51 -13.69
CA TYR A 20 5.63 17.73 -12.58
C TYR A 20 6.29 17.38 -11.24
N ASP A 21 6.11 18.25 -10.26
CA ASP A 21 6.65 18.08 -8.93
C ASP A 21 5.55 18.06 -7.86
N GLU A 22 5.70 17.20 -6.85
CA GLU A 22 4.68 17.09 -5.82
C GLU A 22 4.71 18.26 -4.83
N VAL A 23 5.88 18.86 -4.62
CA VAL A 23 6.11 19.95 -3.66
C VAL A 23 5.86 21.31 -4.29
N LEU A 24 6.28 21.53 -5.53
CA LEU A 24 6.24 22.83 -6.20
C LEU A 24 5.04 22.97 -7.13
N ASP A 25 4.45 24.16 -7.16
CA ASP A 25 3.45 24.54 -8.15
C ASP A 25 4.09 24.99 -9.47
N LEU A 26 3.25 25.29 -10.47
CA LEU A 26 3.69 25.76 -11.80
C LEU A 26 4.47 27.09 -11.76
N LYS A 27 4.41 27.83 -10.65
CA LYS A 27 5.15 29.08 -10.44
C LYS A 27 6.44 28.85 -9.63
N GLY A 28 6.78 27.59 -9.34
CA GLY A 28 7.94 27.21 -8.53
C GLY A 28 7.79 27.57 -7.05
N GLN A 29 6.57 27.76 -6.55
CA GLN A 29 6.30 27.98 -5.12
C GLN A 29 5.93 26.67 -4.43
N VAL A 30 6.26 26.53 -3.15
CA VAL A 30 5.85 25.36 -2.36
C VAL A 30 4.33 25.35 -2.23
N LYS A 31 3.70 24.24 -2.61
CA LYS A 31 2.25 24.05 -2.51
C LYS A 31 1.82 24.22 -1.04
N PRO A 32 0.66 24.84 -0.76
CA PRO A 32 0.28 25.20 0.61
C PRO A 32 0.27 24.03 1.61
N TYR A 33 -0.14 22.85 1.18
CA TYR A 33 -0.21 21.66 2.04
C TYR A 33 1.15 20.99 2.31
N TRP A 34 2.19 21.34 1.54
CA TRP A 34 3.57 20.95 1.83
C TRP A 34 4.26 21.92 2.80
N LYS A 35 3.80 23.18 2.88
CA LYS A 35 4.45 24.21 3.69
C LYS A 35 4.64 23.81 5.16
N SER A 36 3.59 23.28 5.81
CA SER A 36 3.70 22.85 7.22
C SER A 36 4.72 21.73 7.43
N LEU A 37 4.87 20.83 6.45
CA LEU A 37 5.87 19.78 6.49
C LEU A 37 7.26 20.39 6.34
N PHE A 38 7.46 21.27 5.36
CA PHE A 38 8.73 21.96 5.15
C PHE A 38 9.16 22.80 6.36
N ASP A 39 8.26 23.58 6.96
CA ASP A 39 8.54 24.37 8.16
C ASP A 39 9.04 23.45 9.31
N THR A 40 8.46 22.25 9.42
CA THR A 40 8.88 21.24 10.40
C THR A 40 10.27 20.67 10.06
N LEU A 41 10.50 20.32 8.80
CA LEU A 41 11.78 19.80 8.32
C LEU A 41 12.90 20.84 8.48
N GLU A 42 12.63 22.12 8.20
CA GLU A 42 13.56 23.24 8.41
C GLU A 42 13.90 23.42 9.89
N THR A 43 12.91 23.28 10.78
CA THR A 43 13.14 23.34 12.24
C THR A 43 14.02 22.20 12.74
N VAL A 44 13.87 21.00 12.17
CA VAL A 44 14.67 19.81 12.53
C VAL A 44 16.09 19.91 11.98
N GLY A 45 16.24 20.48 10.77
CA GLY A 45 17.53 20.61 10.09
C GLY A 45 18.09 19.28 9.57
N LEU A 46 19.18 19.36 8.80
CA LEU A 46 19.80 18.19 8.17
C LEU A 46 20.35 17.19 9.20
N ASP A 47 21.02 17.67 10.24
CA ASP A 47 21.58 16.80 11.29
C ASP A 47 20.49 16.04 12.04
N GLY A 48 19.35 16.70 12.31
CA GLY A 48 18.19 16.08 12.91
C GLY A 48 17.58 15.02 11.99
N LEU A 49 17.47 15.29 10.70
CA LEU A 49 16.97 14.31 9.72
C LEU A 49 17.89 13.09 9.60
N GLU A 50 19.21 13.27 9.63
CA GLU A 50 20.16 12.16 9.63
C GLU A 50 20.01 11.30 10.89
N LEU A 51 19.83 11.92 12.06
CA LEU A 51 19.57 11.22 13.31
C LEU A 51 18.26 10.42 13.24
N ARG A 52 17.16 11.05 12.77
CA ARG A 52 15.87 10.35 12.59
C ARG A 52 15.98 9.18 11.62
N ASN A 53 16.73 9.33 10.54
CA ASN A 53 16.95 8.26 9.57
C ASN A 53 17.68 7.06 10.21
N LYS A 54 18.71 7.32 11.05
CA LYS A 54 19.39 6.26 11.82
C LYS A 54 18.44 5.56 12.78
N GLU A 55 17.65 6.33 13.54
CA GLU A 55 16.63 5.80 14.45
C GLU A 55 15.57 4.95 13.71
N ILE A 56 15.13 5.36 12.51
CA ILE A 56 14.21 4.58 11.66
C ILE A 56 14.85 3.24 11.26
N ILE A 57 16.08 3.27 10.76
CA ILE A 57 16.80 2.06 10.32
C ILE A 57 16.97 1.08 11.49
N GLU A 58 17.36 1.57 12.67
CA GLU A 58 17.49 0.77 13.89
C GLU A 58 16.15 0.16 14.29
N LYS A 59 15.08 0.96 14.31
CA LYS A 59 13.74 0.48 14.70
C LYS A 59 13.19 -0.57 13.74
N LEU A 60 13.35 -0.37 12.43
CA LEU A 60 12.95 -1.36 11.43
C LEU A 60 13.73 -2.66 11.58
N LYS A 61 15.03 -2.58 11.91
CA LYS A 61 15.86 -3.75 12.18
C LYS A 61 15.43 -4.48 13.46
N GLU A 62 15.17 -3.76 14.54
CA GLU A 62 14.66 -4.33 15.80
C GLU A 62 13.32 -5.05 15.61
N ASN A 63 12.44 -4.46 14.79
CA ASN A 63 11.13 -5.03 14.49
C ASN A 63 11.19 -6.15 13.42
N GLY A 64 12.37 -6.43 12.87
CA GLY A 64 12.58 -7.50 11.87
C GLY A 64 11.97 -7.20 10.49
N VAL A 65 11.74 -5.93 10.16
CA VAL A 65 11.11 -5.52 8.90
C VAL A 65 12.03 -5.83 7.73
N THR A 66 11.65 -6.83 6.93
CA THR A 66 12.45 -7.36 5.83
C THR A 66 11.60 -7.52 4.57
N TYR A 67 12.25 -7.45 3.41
CA TYR A 67 11.66 -7.86 2.13
C TYR A 67 12.67 -8.74 1.39
N ASN A 68 12.36 -10.02 1.21
CA ASN A 68 13.31 -11.00 0.71
C ASN A 68 13.16 -11.15 -0.80
N VAL A 69 14.00 -10.46 -1.59
CA VAL A 69 13.97 -10.60 -3.05
C VAL A 69 14.53 -11.96 -3.45
N TYR A 70 13.71 -12.78 -4.11
CA TYR A 70 14.00 -14.17 -4.49
C TYR A 70 15.23 -14.42 -5.40
N ASN A 71 16.03 -13.41 -5.77
CA ASN A 71 17.10 -13.53 -6.77
C ASN A 71 18.41 -12.77 -6.44
N SER A 72 18.67 -12.41 -5.18
CA SER A 72 20.03 -11.97 -4.82
C SER A 72 20.90 -13.20 -4.54
N GLU A 73 22.04 -13.32 -5.25
CA GLU A 73 22.98 -14.46 -5.21
C GLU A 73 23.50 -14.86 -3.81
N ASN A 74 23.13 -14.13 -2.75
CA ASN A 74 23.55 -14.37 -1.38
C ASN A 74 22.41 -14.69 -0.39
N GLY A 75 21.15 -14.83 -0.83
CA GLY A 75 20.03 -15.13 0.08
C GLY A 75 19.86 -14.14 1.23
N ALA A 76 20.42 -12.93 1.09
CA ALA A 76 20.54 -11.98 2.18
C ALA A 76 19.24 -11.17 2.28
N ASN A 77 18.58 -11.25 3.44
CA ASN A 77 17.45 -10.41 3.80
C ASN A 77 17.79 -8.94 3.51
N ARG A 78 17.10 -8.33 2.54
CA ARG A 78 17.26 -6.90 2.27
C ARG A 78 16.48 -6.14 3.34
N ALA A 79 17.20 -5.35 4.12
CA ALA A 79 16.59 -4.47 5.10
C ALA A 79 15.61 -3.53 4.39
N TRP A 80 14.40 -3.42 4.95
CA TRP A 80 13.40 -2.47 4.46
C TRP A 80 13.93 -1.05 4.60
N LYS A 81 13.77 -0.23 3.55
CA LYS A 81 14.22 1.16 3.53
C LYS A 81 13.00 2.06 3.59
N LEU A 82 12.93 2.87 4.62
CA LEU A 82 11.87 3.85 4.82
C LEU A 82 12.47 5.26 4.76
N ASP A 83 11.94 6.08 3.86
CA ASP A 83 12.31 7.49 3.77
C ASP A 83 11.65 8.26 4.93
N PRO A 84 12.41 9.10 5.67
CA PRO A 84 11.85 9.93 6.75
C PRO A 84 10.91 11.03 6.24
N ILE A 85 10.94 11.38 4.95
CA ILE A 85 10.06 12.41 4.36
C ILE A 85 8.79 11.74 3.84
N PRO A 86 7.62 12.02 4.43
CA PRO A 86 6.38 11.40 4.02
C PRO A 86 5.90 11.94 2.66
N PHE A 87 5.34 11.06 1.86
CA PHE A 87 4.63 11.44 0.64
C PHE A 87 3.21 11.94 0.98
N LEU A 88 2.93 13.22 0.73
CA LEU A 88 1.64 13.83 1.05
C LEU A 88 0.68 13.78 -0.14
N ILE A 89 -0.55 13.29 0.12
CA ILE A 89 -1.69 13.37 -0.80
C ILE A 89 -2.76 14.20 -0.11
N HIS A 90 -3.18 15.29 -0.75
CA HIS A 90 -4.20 16.17 -0.18
C HIS A 90 -5.57 15.49 -0.16
N GLU A 91 -6.38 15.73 0.87
CA GLU A 91 -7.66 15.02 1.08
C GLU A 91 -8.60 15.12 -0.12
N LYS A 92 -8.78 16.31 -0.71
CA LYS A 92 -9.63 16.49 -1.91
C LYS A 92 -9.18 15.65 -3.10
N GLU A 93 -7.86 15.48 -3.24
CA GLU A 93 -7.30 14.66 -4.29
C GLU A 93 -7.53 13.17 -3.98
N TRP A 94 -7.28 12.77 -2.73
CA TRP A 94 -7.55 11.42 -2.24
C TRP A 94 -9.03 11.02 -2.42
N GLN A 95 -9.98 11.92 -2.15
CA GLN A 95 -11.41 11.66 -2.39
C GLN A 95 -11.72 11.33 -3.86
N THR A 96 -10.98 11.91 -4.80
CA THR A 96 -11.13 11.60 -6.23
C THR A 96 -10.49 10.26 -6.56
N ILE A 97 -9.29 10.00 -6.05
CA ILE A 97 -8.58 8.72 -6.19
C ILE A 97 -9.42 7.58 -5.62
N GLU A 98 -9.92 7.73 -4.40
CA GLU A 98 -10.74 6.74 -3.69
C GLU A 98 -11.99 6.37 -4.49
N LYS A 99 -12.69 7.36 -5.07
CA LYS A 99 -13.85 7.11 -5.94
C LYS A 99 -13.46 6.28 -7.17
N GLY A 100 -12.33 6.61 -7.79
CA GLY A 100 -11.80 5.86 -8.94
C GLY A 100 -11.43 4.42 -8.59
N ILE A 101 -10.73 4.20 -7.47
CA ILE A 101 -10.36 2.87 -6.99
C ILE A 101 -11.61 2.05 -6.66
N LYS A 102 -12.61 2.64 -5.97
CA LYS A 102 -13.88 1.96 -5.68
C LYS A 102 -14.63 1.55 -6.94
N GLN A 103 -14.69 2.43 -7.94
CA GLN A 103 -15.28 2.11 -9.24
C GLN A 103 -14.53 0.97 -9.93
N ARG A 104 -13.20 1.02 -9.95
CA ARG A 104 -12.36 0.00 -10.59
C ARG A 104 -12.50 -1.37 -9.91
N ALA A 105 -12.48 -1.41 -8.58
CA ALA A 105 -12.72 -2.63 -7.81
C ALA A 105 -14.11 -3.22 -8.11
N HIS A 106 -15.13 -2.38 -8.21
CA HIS A 106 -16.47 -2.83 -8.57
C HIS A 106 -16.54 -3.41 -9.98
N LEU A 107 -15.90 -2.78 -10.96
CA LEU A 107 -15.82 -3.30 -12.33
C LEU A 107 -15.13 -4.67 -12.36
N LEU A 108 -14.00 -4.82 -11.67
CA LEU A 108 -13.25 -6.07 -11.63
C LEU A 108 -14.02 -7.20 -10.92
N ASP A 109 -14.76 -6.86 -9.86
CA ASP A 109 -15.68 -7.80 -9.18
C ASP A 109 -16.79 -8.30 -10.11
N LEU A 110 -17.37 -7.41 -10.93
CA LEU A 110 -18.39 -7.79 -11.92
C LEU A 110 -17.81 -8.66 -13.03
N ILE A 111 -16.61 -8.35 -13.53
CA ILE A 111 -15.90 -9.18 -14.50
C ILE A 111 -15.63 -10.57 -13.90
N LEU A 112 -15.12 -10.65 -12.67
CA LEU A 112 -14.84 -11.91 -11.99
C LEU A 112 -16.09 -12.80 -11.89
N LYS A 113 -17.22 -12.22 -11.48
CA LYS A 113 -18.52 -12.92 -11.39
C LYS A 113 -19.06 -13.36 -12.74
N ASP A 114 -18.87 -12.55 -13.77
CA ASP A 114 -19.33 -12.89 -15.12
C ASP A 114 -18.51 -14.06 -15.68
N ILE A 115 -17.18 -13.96 -15.64
CA ILE A 115 -16.26 -14.97 -16.18
C ILE A 115 -16.44 -16.33 -15.51
N TYR A 116 -16.62 -16.39 -14.19
CA TYR A 116 -16.87 -17.62 -13.46
C TYR A 116 -18.36 -17.97 -13.30
N GLY A 117 -19.26 -17.30 -14.03
CA GLY A 117 -20.71 -17.52 -13.95
C GLY A 117 -21.39 -17.42 -15.32
N PRO A 118 -22.22 -16.40 -15.60
CA PRO A 118 -23.04 -16.36 -16.81
C PRO A 118 -22.25 -16.13 -18.11
N GLN A 119 -21.00 -15.65 -18.04
CA GLN A 119 -20.09 -15.40 -19.17
C GLN A 119 -20.68 -14.50 -20.26
N LEU A 120 -21.42 -13.46 -19.88
CA LEU A 120 -22.05 -12.52 -20.83
C LEU A 120 -21.01 -11.72 -21.61
N LEU A 121 -19.86 -11.38 -20.99
CA LEU A 121 -18.78 -10.66 -21.66
C LEU A 121 -18.19 -11.48 -22.82
N ILE A 122 -18.11 -12.80 -22.65
CA ILE A 122 -17.64 -13.73 -23.69
C ILE A 122 -18.76 -13.96 -24.72
N LYS A 123 -19.97 -14.29 -24.27
CA LYS A 123 -21.14 -14.55 -25.14
C LYS A 123 -21.50 -13.37 -26.04
N ASN A 124 -21.27 -12.14 -25.58
CA ASN A 124 -21.50 -10.92 -26.34
C ASN A 124 -20.25 -10.41 -27.08
N ALA A 125 -19.16 -11.20 -27.13
CA ALA A 125 -17.91 -10.87 -27.81
C ALA A 125 -17.25 -9.54 -27.35
N ILE A 126 -17.45 -9.15 -26.09
CA ILE A 126 -16.76 -7.99 -25.47
C ILE A 126 -15.33 -8.40 -25.08
N ILE A 127 -15.15 -9.63 -24.59
CA ILE A 127 -13.86 -10.23 -24.27
C ILE A 127 -13.70 -11.52 -25.10
N PRO A 128 -12.62 -11.67 -25.89
CA PRO A 128 -12.32 -12.93 -26.58
C PRO A 128 -12.18 -14.09 -25.59
N ALA A 129 -12.77 -15.24 -25.93
CA ALA A 129 -12.76 -16.42 -25.08
C ALA A 129 -11.34 -16.92 -24.80
N GLU A 130 -10.46 -16.80 -25.79
CA GLU A 130 -9.07 -17.23 -25.74
C GLU A 130 -8.28 -16.46 -24.67
N LEU A 131 -8.53 -15.16 -24.51
CA LEU A 131 -7.88 -14.35 -23.47
C LEU A 131 -8.23 -14.79 -22.04
N VAL A 132 -9.35 -15.49 -21.88
CA VAL A 132 -9.83 -15.98 -20.59
C VAL A 132 -9.37 -17.42 -20.38
N PHE A 133 -9.69 -18.33 -21.32
CA PHE A 133 -9.50 -19.76 -21.13
C PHE A 133 -8.07 -20.24 -21.37
N ASP A 134 -7.26 -19.52 -22.16
CA ASP A 134 -5.83 -19.82 -22.31
C ASP A 134 -4.98 -19.15 -21.21
N ASN A 135 -5.58 -18.34 -20.35
CA ASN A 135 -4.88 -17.69 -19.25
C ASN A 135 -4.55 -18.71 -18.15
N THR A 136 -3.27 -18.81 -17.77
CA THR A 136 -2.81 -19.72 -16.71
C THR A 136 -3.39 -19.42 -15.32
N GLY A 137 -3.92 -18.22 -15.12
CA GLY A 137 -4.63 -17.82 -13.90
C GLY A 137 -6.13 -18.17 -13.90
N PHE A 138 -6.68 -18.68 -14.99
CA PHE A 138 -8.06 -19.17 -15.02
C PHE A 138 -8.15 -20.52 -14.30
N MET A 139 -9.05 -20.60 -13.33
CA MET A 139 -9.22 -21.77 -12.48
C MET A 139 -10.60 -22.38 -12.71
N LEU A 140 -10.69 -23.40 -13.56
CA LEU A 140 -11.94 -24.11 -13.83
C LEU A 140 -12.71 -24.55 -12.56
N PRO A 141 -12.05 -25.01 -11.46
CA PRO A 141 -12.75 -25.34 -10.22
C PRO A 141 -13.47 -24.16 -9.55
N CYS A 142 -13.18 -22.91 -9.95
CA CYS A 142 -13.81 -21.73 -9.40
C CYS A 142 -15.16 -21.37 -10.06
N PHE A 143 -15.59 -22.16 -11.05
CA PHE A 143 -16.84 -21.93 -11.75
C PHE A 143 -18.06 -22.08 -10.84
N ASP A 144 -19.00 -21.15 -10.92
CA ASP A 144 -20.23 -21.07 -10.10
C ASP A 144 -20.00 -21.09 -8.58
N LEU A 145 -18.80 -20.72 -8.12
CA LEU A 145 -18.52 -20.58 -6.68
C LEU A 145 -19.37 -19.44 -6.08
N LYS A 146 -20.34 -19.83 -5.25
CA LYS A 146 -21.18 -18.88 -4.50
C LYS A 146 -20.51 -18.52 -3.18
N GLN A 147 -20.20 -17.24 -3.00
CA GLN A 147 -19.77 -16.68 -1.73
C GLN A 147 -20.94 -16.01 -1.01
N LYS A 148 -20.88 -15.92 0.33
CA LYS A 148 -21.90 -15.24 1.13
C LYS A 148 -21.88 -13.72 0.97
N LEU A 149 -20.72 -13.17 0.64
CA LEU A 149 -20.54 -11.75 0.48
C LEU A 149 -21.18 -11.28 -0.83
N LYS A 150 -21.63 -10.02 -0.82
CA LYS A 150 -22.11 -9.36 -2.03
C LYS A 150 -21.03 -9.33 -3.12
N ASN A 151 -19.76 -9.18 -2.73
CA ASN A 151 -18.61 -9.13 -3.62
C ASN A 151 -17.86 -10.46 -3.58
N GLN A 152 -17.35 -10.90 -4.73
CA GLN A 152 -16.50 -12.08 -4.90
C GLN A 152 -15.01 -11.69 -4.89
N LEU A 153 -14.69 -10.48 -5.38
CA LEU A 153 -13.39 -9.86 -5.18
C LEU A 153 -13.36 -9.20 -3.80
N ILE A 154 -12.73 -9.86 -2.83
CA ILE A 154 -12.70 -9.43 -1.42
C ILE A 154 -11.63 -8.38 -1.15
N MET A 155 -10.45 -8.55 -1.76
CA MET A 155 -9.33 -7.63 -1.63
C MET A 155 -8.90 -7.14 -3.00
N TYR A 156 -8.56 -5.85 -3.06
CA TYR A 156 -8.09 -5.20 -4.26
C TYR A 156 -7.04 -4.17 -3.88
N ALA A 157 -5.92 -4.19 -4.59
CA ALA A 157 -4.93 -3.12 -4.58
C ALA A 157 -4.62 -2.69 -6.01
N CYS A 158 -4.04 -1.50 -6.15
CA CYS A 158 -3.58 -1.01 -7.44
C CYS A 158 -2.29 -0.23 -7.30
N ASP A 159 -1.44 -0.38 -8.31
CA ASP A 159 -0.23 0.41 -8.46
C ASP A 159 -0.61 1.71 -9.15
N MET A 160 -0.21 2.85 -8.59
CA MET A 160 -0.55 4.17 -9.10
C MET A 160 0.70 5.04 -9.21
N ALA A 161 0.73 5.90 -10.23
CA ALA A 161 1.78 6.89 -10.38
C ALA A 161 1.22 8.22 -10.86
N ARG A 162 1.89 9.30 -10.44
CA ARG A 162 1.62 10.64 -10.96
C ARG A 162 2.19 10.76 -12.37
N GLY A 163 1.32 11.09 -13.32
CA GLY A 163 1.73 11.40 -14.69
C GLY A 163 2.34 12.81 -14.80
N PRO A 164 3.05 13.10 -15.90
CA PRO A 164 3.58 14.44 -16.17
C PRO A 164 2.47 15.51 -16.31
N ASP A 165 1.23 15.09 -16.53
CA ASP A 165 0.03 15.93 -16.56
C ASP A 165 -0.53 16.25 -15.17
N GLY A 166 0.13 15.79 -14.10
CA GLY A 166 -0.29 15.99 -12.71
C GLY A 166 -1.46 15.11 -12.27
N LYS A 167 -1.97 14.23 -13.14
CA LYS A 167 -3.04 13.30 -12.79
C LYS A 167 -2.48 12.01 -12.19
N MET A 168 -3.26 11.38 -11.34
CA MET A 168 -2.93 10.05 -10.82
C MET A 168 -3.40 9.00 -11.82
N TRP A 169 -2.48 8.18 -12.31
CA TRP A 169 -2.73 7.10 -13.26
C TRP A 169 -2.67 5.76 -12.54
N LEU A 170 -3.61 4.87 -12.89
CA LEU A 170 -3.55 3.48 -12.47
C LEU A 170 -2.66 2.72 -13.45
N LEU A 171 -1.62 2.09 -12.94
CA LEU A 171 -0.63 1.34 -13.72
C LEU A 171 -0.96 -0.15 -13.73
N ASP A 172 -1.31 -0.71 -12.58
CA ASP A 172 -1.56 -2.15 -12.45
C ASP A 172 -2.63 -2.45 -11.40
N ASN A 173 -3.24 -3.64 -11.50
CA ASN A 173 -4.32 -4.13 -10.64
C ASN A 173 -3.86 -5.41 -9.94
N ARG A 174 -4.06 -5.49 -8.63
CA ARG A 174 -3.75 -6.68 -7.82
C ARG A 174 -5.05 -7.23 -7.23
N THR A 175 -5.54 -8.31 -7.80
CA THR A 175 -6.85 -8.93 -7.47
C THR A 175 -6.73 -10.31 -6.81
N GLN A 176 -5.53 -10.70 -6.40
CA GLN A 176 -5.25 -11.98 -5.75
C GLN A 176 -5.06 -11.75 -4.23
N SER A 177 -3.85 -11.96 -3.71
CA SER A 177 -3.46 -11.67 -2.34
C SER A 177 -2.46 -10.50 -2.33
N PRO A 178 -2.93 -9.23 -2.47
CA PRO A 178 -2.03 -8.09 -2.50
C PRO A 178 -1.32 -7.89 -1.16
N SER A 179 0.01 -7.83 -1.21
CA SER A 179 0.87 -7.50 -0.08
C SER A 179 1.04 -5.98 0.08
N GLY A 180 1.54 -5.54 1.23
CA GLY A 180 1.95 -4.14 1.49
C GLY A 180 1.22 -3.44 2.64
N SER A 181 0.06 -3.96 3.07
CA SER A 181 -0.75 -3.33 4.13
C SER A 181 -0.07 -3.38 5.51
N GLY A 182 0.64 -4.47 5.83
CA GLY A 182 1.43 -4.60 7.04
C GLY A 182 2.65 -3.67 7.02
N TYR A 183 3.33 -3.56 5.88
CA TYR A 183 4.42 -2.58 5.72
C TYR A 183 3.94 -1.14 5.87
N ALA A 184 2.77 -0.79 5.31
CA ALA A 184 2.19 0.55 5.46
C ALA A 184 1.85 0.88 6.92
N LEU A 185 1.30 -0.09 7.66
CA LEU A 185 1.01 0.03 9.09
C LEU A 185 2.29 0.19 9.92
N GLU A 186 3.31 -0.61 9.62
CA GLU A 186 4.58 -0.57 10.34
C GLU A 186 5.35 0.71 10.07
N ASN A 187 5.43 1.14 8.81
CA ASN A 187 5.99 2.44 8.42
C ASN A 187 5.30 3.57 9.21
N ARG A 188 3.96 3.56 9.29
CA ARG A 188 3.21 4.59 10.02
C ARG A 188 3.51 4.56 11.52
N THR A 189 3.69 3.37 12.09
CA THR A 189 3.97 3.15 13.52
C THR A 189 5.38 3.62 13.87
N VAL A 190 6.39 3.26 13.07
CA VAL A 190 7.78 3.72 13.26
C VAL A 190 7.86 5.22 13.11
N MET A 191 7.29 5.80 12.04
CA MET A 191 7.31 7.24 11.82
C MET A 191 6.63 8.02 12.95
N ALA A 192 5.53 7.51 13.51
CA ALA A 192 4.86 8.17 14.63
C ALA A 192 5.68 8.18 15.92
N LYS A 193 6.56 7.19 16.12
CA LYS A 193 7.46 7.08 17.29
C LYS A 193 8.74 7.89 17.11
N VAL A 194 9.37 7.78 15.95
CA VAL A 194 10.67 8.40 15.67
C VAL A 194 10.52 9.88 15.31
N PHE A 195 9.48 10.24 14.57
CA PHE A 195 9.30 11.59 14.05
C PHE A 195 7.91 12.17 14.35
N PRO A 196 7.52 12.29 15.64
CA PRO A 196 6.20 12.77 16.04
C PRO A 196 5.91 14.22 15.60
N GLU A 197 6.95 15.04 15.39
CA GLU A 197 6.84 16.44 14.97
C GLU A 197 6.21 16.58 13.58
N LEU A 198 6.35 15.58 12.70
CA LEU A 198 5.69 15.56 11.38
C LEU A 198 4.16 15.56 11.46
N ASN A 199 3.61 15.33 12.65
CA ASN A 199 2.17 15.28 12.88
C ASN A 199 1.62 16.64 13.33
N LYS A 200 2.51 17.58 13.67
CA LYS A 200 2.10 18.92 14.09
C LYS A 200 1.41 19.60 12.91
N ASN A 201 0.19 20.05 13.13
CA ASN A 201 -0.63 20.76 12.15
C ASN A 201 -0.97 19.98 10.87
N ILE A 202 -0.78 18.65 10.86
CA ILE A 202 -1.18 17.78 9.74
C ILE A 202 -2.22 16.77 10.24
N TYR A 203 -3.46 16.91 9.77
CA TYR A 203 -4.49 15.89 10.00
C TYR A 203 -4.26 14.70 9.06
N ARG A 204 -3.95 13.53 9.63
CA ARG A 204 -3.70 12.31 8.87
C ARG A 204 -4.78 11.27 9.13
N ASN A 205 -5.24 10.62 8.07
CA ASN A 205 -6.16 9.49 8.19
C ASN A 205 -5.50 8.30 8.90
N ARG A 206 -6.27 7.65 9.77
CA ARG A 206 -5.88 6.43 10.48
C ARG A 206 -6.01 5.23 9.56
N LEU A 207 -5.10 4.25 9.71
CA LEU A 207 -5.16 2.98 8.98
C LEU A 207 -6.04 1.94 9.69
N SER A 208 -6.33 2.10 10.99
CA SER A 208 -7.13 1.14 11.75
C SER A 208 -8.53 0.85 11.18
N PRO A 209 -9.27 1.79 10.55
CA PRO A 209 -10.56 1.46 9.95
C PRO A 209 -10.47 0.40 8.83
N TYR A 210 -9.37 0.38 8.07
CA TYR A 210 -9.14 -0.65 7.05
C TYR A 210 -9.04 -2.05 7.66
N PHE A 211 -8.23 -2.21 8.70
CA PHE A 211 -8.04 -3.50 9.36
C PHE A 211 -9.29 -3.98 10.11
N ASN A 212 -10.03 -3.05 10.74
CA ASN A 212 -11.32 -3.37 11.36
C ASN A 212 -12.31 -3.89 10.31
N HIS A 213 -12.36 -3.25 9.13
CA HIS A 213 -13.22 -3.69 8.03
C HIS A 213 -12.80 -5.07 7.49
N LEU A 214 -11.49 -5.34 7.41
CA LEU A 214 -10.96 -6.65 7.03
C LEU A 214 -11.42 -7.74 8.02
N GLN A 215 -11.26 -7.52 9.33
CA GLN A 215 -11.70 -8.48 10.36
C GLN A 215 -13.22 -8.73 10.30
N GLN A 216 -14.03 -7.68 10.10
CA GLN A 216 -15.49 -7.80 9.92
C GLN A 216 -15.86 -8.61 8.68
N THR A 217 -15.13 -8.42 7.59
CA THR A 217 -15.33 -9.16 6.34
C THR A 217 -15.02 -10.64 6.53
N VAL A 218 -13.90 -10.96 7.17
CA VAL A 218 -13.51 -12.33 7.51
C VAL A 218 -14.53 -13.00 8.45
N ALA A 219 -14.98 -12.28 9.49
CA ALA A 219 -16.01 -12.79 10.39
C ALA A 219 -17.33 -13.10 9.67
N THR A 220 -17.71 -12.26 8.69
CA THR A 220 -18.93 -12.47 7.88
C THR A 220 -18.83 -13.72 7.01
N LEU A 221 -17.66 -13.99 6.44
CA LEU A 221 -17.39 -15.21 5.66
C LEU A 221 -17.45 -16.47 6.54
N GLY A 222 -16.87 -16.40 7.73
CA GLY A 222 -16.78 -17.52 8.67
C GLY A 222 -18.08 -17.88 9.41
N ASN A 223 -19.07 -16.97 9.48
CA ASN A 223 -20.30 -17.20 10.22
C ASN A 223 -21.26 -18.18 9.50
N ILE A 224 -20.91 -19.47 9.51
CA ILE A 224 -21.69 -20.57 8.92
C ILE A 224 -22.70 -21.18 9.92
N SER A 225 -22.47 -21.02 11.23
CA SER A 225 -23.20 -21.76 12.27
C SER A 225 -23.57 -20.97 13.54
N ASN A 226 -23.56 -19.63 13.54
CA ASN A 226 -23.71 -18.79 14.75
C ASN A 226 -22.64 -19.04 15.83
N GLU A 227 -21.53 -19.67 15.47
CA GLU A 227 -20.35 -19.84 16.31
C GLU A 227 -19.25 -18.86 15.87
N ASN A 228 -18.32 -18.56 16.78
CA ASN A 228 -17.14 -17.78 16.44
C ASN A 228 -16.25 -18.61 15.50
N PRO A 229 -16.00 -18.15 14.25
CA PRO A 229 -15.17 -18.92 13.33
C PRO A 229 -13.73 -19.00 13.84
N ASN A 230 -13.12 -20.17 13.73
CA ASN A 230 -11.68 -20.30 13.91
C ASN A 230 -10.98 -19.76 12.65
N VAL A 231 -10.34 -18.58 12.78
CA VAL A 231 -9.68 -17.89 11.67
C VAL A 231 -8.17 -18.05 11.80
N VAL A 232 -7.54 -18.50 10.72
CA VAL A 232 -6.09 -18.66 10.62
C VAL A 232 -5.52 -17.79 9.50
N PHE A 233 -4.25 -17.42 9.63
CA PHE A 233 -3.49 -16.71 8.62
C PHE A 233 -2.52 -17.71 7.96
N LEU A 234 -2.88 -18.20 6.77
CA LEU A 234 -2.06 -19.17 6.04
C LEU A 234 -0.86 -18.48 5.38
N THR A 235 0.34 -19.02 5.58
CA THR A 235 1.58 -18.53 4.98
C THR A 235 2.35 -19.66 4.29
N PRO A 236 3.02 -19.39 3.15
CA PRO A 236 3.98 -20.32 2.55
C PRO A 236 5.26 -20.51 3.39
N GLY A 237 5.42 -19.75 4.48
CA GLY A 237 6.53 -19.88 5.42
C GLY A 237 7.68 -18.89 5.20
N PRO A 238 8.78 -19.03 5.98
CA PRO A 238 9.85 -18.03 6.08
C PRO A 238 10.60 -17.71 4.79
N GLY A 239 10.56 -18.61 3.81
CA GLY A 239 11.20 -18.41 2.51
C GLY A 239 10.51 -17.36 1.64
N ASN A 240 9.29 -16.92 1.99
CA ASN A 240 8.51 -15.97 1.21
C ASN A 240 8.96 -14.51 1.40
N GLU A 241 8.91 -13.75 0.31
CA GLU A 241 9.38 -12.36 0.26
C GLU A 241 8.66 -11.41 1.22
N THR A 242 7.38 -11.68 1.50
CA THR A 242 6.52 -10.89 2.39
C THR A 242 6.22 -11.62 3.70
N TYR A 243 7.04 -12.60 4.09
CA TYR A 243 6.82 -13.37 5.31
C TYR A 243 6.72 -12.49 6.57
N PHE A 244 7.54 -11.42 6.64
CA PHE A 244 7.45 -10.42 7.70
C PHE A 244 6.01 -9.88 7.84
N GLU A 245 5.39 -9.50 6.72
CA GLU A 245 4.03 -8.97 6.72
C GLU A 245 3.02 -10.01 7.21
N HIS A 246 3.20 -11.28 6.85
CA HIS A 246 2.29 -12.34 7.31
C HIS A 246 2.35 -12.49 8.84
N VAL A 247 3.55 -12.55 9.41
CA VAL A 247 3.77 -12.62 10.88
C VAL A 247 3.24 -11.37 11.57
N TYR A 248 3.51 -10.20 10.99
CA TYR A 248 3.09 -8.92 11.56
C TYR A 248 1.56 -8.78 11.57
N LEU A 249 0.90 -9.05 10.44
CA LEU A 249 -0.54 -8.97 10.33
C LEU A 249 -1.24 -10.06 11.13
N SER A 250 -0.71 -11.27 11.21
CA SER A 250 -1.31 -12.33 12.04
C SER A 250 -1.33 -11.92 13.51
N SER A 251 -0.22 -11.36 14.03
CA SER A 251 -0.14 -10.83 15.38
C SER A 251 -1.06 -9.61 15.59
N TYR A 252 -1.05 -8.66 14.64
CA TYR A 252 -1.86 -7.44 14.73
C TYR A 252 -3.37 -7.72 14.69
N LEU A 253 -3.80 -8.66 13.83
CA LEU A 253 -5.21 -9.03 13.66
C LEU A 253 -5.67 -10.10 14.67
N GLY A 254 -4.74 -10.69 15.44
CA GLY A 254 -5.05 -11.73 16.42
C GLY A 254 -5.41 -13.08 15.79
N TYR A 255 -4.82 -13.42 14.65
CA TYR A 255 -5.02 -14.70 13.96
C TYR A 255 -3.79 -15.60 14.11
N THR A 256 -4.02 -16.90 14.31
CA THR A 256 -2.94 -17.89 14.36
C THR A 256 -2.29 -18.01 12.99
N LEU A 257 -0.97 -17.80 12.92
CA LEU A 257 -0.19 -18.01 11.71
C LEU A 257 0.05 -19.52 11.52
N VAL A 258 -0.30 -20.04 10.35
CA VAL A 258 -0.19 -21.48 10.03
C VAL A 258 0.48 -21.70 8.67
N GLN A 259 1.15 -22.83 8.51
CA GLN A 259 1.66 -23.34 7.23
C GLN A 259 0.80 -24.52 6.75
N GLY A 260 0.99 -24.95 5.50
CA GLY A 260 0.17 -26.03 4.92
C GLY A 260 0.29 -27.40 5.63
N SER A 261 1.27 -27.58 6.51
CA SER A 261 1.48 -28.81 7.30
C SER A 261 0.87 -28.79 8.70
N ASP A 262 0.42 -27.64 9.18
CA ASP A 262 -0.18 -27.47 10.52
C ASP A 262 -1.66 -27.91 10.51
#